data_AF-A0A075FL77-F1
#
_entry.id   AF-A0A075FL77-F1
#
_cell.length_a   1.000
_cell.length_b   1.000
_cell.length_c   1.000
_cell.angle_alpha   90.00
_cell.angle_beta   90.00
_cell.angle_gamma   90.00
#
_symmetry.space_group_name_H-M   'P 1'
#
loop_
_entity.id
_entity.type
_entity.pdbx_description
1 polymer ?
#
loop_
_entity_poly.entity_id
_entity_poly.type
_entity_poly.pdbx_seq_one_letter_code
_entity_poly.pdbx_strand_id
1 'polypeptide(L)'
;MSEHRLDSNRNHFMEEVSAIAFGDWHEEFDYQFATAQESRNTYNGQGDPNDFMGPALWPSSLSHFAEENQEPGGRLGSHIDMLHESPLGMGIAHDSENVYWYNDGYYGELVRYDFQEDHDTGEDDHSDGKVRRYSDISLTRVPGVPGHMEMNHDNGILYIADTGAGRIIWVNTDGPGVTTNIMGDETQMEPLAEYSEVTGVEWGILDSGLSFPSGIALHQGGLFVSQNGNGKITGYNLDDDGKGIIRSRTVSTNAGSIMGLEVGPGGKLWYADSQNNQVIRMDPYEDTDFDEVRDSLDVYPNNSLLWSDSDGDGYADQSGTEISDDCPEIAGTSTSGSLGCTDSDGDSWADTHDEYPMDGTQWVDSDSDGYGDNQTGTNPDSCPSVEGYSEFDRMGCPDADEDGYSDPSGDWGTEDGADAFPTKDTQWRDSDSDGFGDNPSPAYLSDDCPSVSGTSTQDLLGCRDSDGDGWSDEGDVFEDDPSQWSDSDADGYGDNPSPASMPDYCPNEWGNSTISLLGCPDSDGDGWSDIEDSHPDNNQLWSDGDGDTYADQAGTELSDDCPEIFGTSSQDRIGCLDSDGDGWSDEGDYYPSDSSRHSKSLLPMILTIALSVLIVSVVAFAAIRRK
;
A
#
# COMPACT_ATOMS: atom_id res chain seq x y z
N MET A 1 67.46 -6.97 5.15
CA MET A 1 67.75 -8.00 6.18
C MET A 1 67.86 -7.25 7.49
N SER A 2 67.21 -7.71 8.55
CA SER A 2 67.48 -7.22 9.90
C SER A 2 68.64 -8.03 10.50
N GLU A 3 69.43 -7.39 11.35
CA GLU A 3 70.55 -8.00 12.08
C GLU A 3 70.31 -7.80 13.58
N HIS A 4 70.59 -8.82 14.39
CA HIS A 4 70.50 -8.72 15.84
C HIS A 4 71.90 -8.48 16.41
N ARG A 5 72.10 -7.33 17.05
CA ARG A 5 73.37 -6.89 17.65
C ARG A 5 73.18 -6.60 19.12
N LEU A 6 74.22 -6.81 19.92
CA LEU A 6 74.12 -6.75 21.38
C LEU A 6 75.37 -6.10 21.98
N ASP A 7 75.24 -4.85 22.41
CA ASP A 7 76.35 -4.16 23.07
C ASP A 7 76.63 -4.74 24.48
N SER A 8 77.91 -4.85 24.83
CA SER A 8 78.43 -5.42 26.07
C SER A 8 78.03 -4.62 27.32
N ASN A 9 77.82 -3.30 27.18
CA ASN A 9 77.46 -2.38 28.26
C ASN A 9 76.04 -1.79 28.11
N ARG A 10 75.21 -2.37 27.23
CA ARG A 10 73.80 -1.98 27.04
C ARG A 10 72.96 -1.94 28.32
N ASN A 11 73.39 -2.61 29.39
CA ASN A 11 72.69 -2.60 30.68
C ASN A 11 72.72 -1.25 31.37
N HIS A 12 73.68 -0.38 31.02
CA HIS A 12 73.72 1.00 31.45
C HIS A 12 73.22 1.92 30.32
N PHE A 13 73.82 1.82 29.14
CA PHE A 13 73.60 2.81 28.07
C PHE A 13 72.30 2.61 27.25
N MET A 14 71.66 1.44 27.31
CA MET A 14 70.40 1.14 26.59
C MET A 14 69.38 0.41 27.47
N GLU A 15 69.37 0.69 28.78
CA GLU A 15 68.35 0.12 29.67
C GLU A 15 66.98 0.77 29.39
N GLU A 16 65.98 -0.05 29.05
CA GLU A 16 64.58 0.41 28.89
C GLU A 16 64.44 1.63 27.95
N VAL A 17 65.07 1.57 26.77
CA VAL A 17 65.01 2.66 25.78
C VAL A 17 63.56 2.98 25.41
N SER A 18 63.15 4.22 25.67
CA SER A 18 61.82 4.74 25.38
C SER A 18 61.75 5.47 24.05
N ALA A 19 62.83 6.16 23.67
CA ALA A 19 62.90 6.92 22.44
C ALA A 19 64.32 6.94 21.86
N ILE A 20 64.39 7.20 20.56
CA ILE A 20 65.62 7.33 19.78
C ILE A 20 65.48 8.53 18.84
N ALA A 21 66.54 9.30 18.66
CA ALA A 21 66.61 10.36 17.66
C ALA A 21 67.91 10.23 16.87
N PHE A 22 67.81 10.20 15.54
CA PHE A 22 68.97 10.30 14.67
C PHE A 22 69.38 11.76 14.56
N GLY A 23 70.68 12.01 14.64
CA GLY A 23 71.28 13.32 14.42
C GLY A 23 71.97 13.43 13.07
N ASP A 24 72.96 14.30 13.02
CA ASP A 24 73.68 14.63 11.79
C ASP A 24 74.56 13.48 11.27
N TRP A 25 74.88 13.58 9.98
CA TRP A 25 75.85 12.69 9.34
C TRP A 25 77.25 12.93 9.91
N HIS A 26 78.00 11.86 10.14
CA HIS A 26 79.37 11.84 10.65
C HIS A 26 80.29 11.04 9.72
N GLU A 27 81.52 11.51 9.52
CA GLU A 27 82.47 10.87 8.58
C GLU A 27 82.85 9.43 9.00
N GLU A 28 82.91 9.17 10.31
CA GLU A 28 83.27 7.85 10.85
C GLU A 28 82.05 6.96 11.12
N PHE A 29 80.94 7.55 11.58
CA PHE A 29 79.83 6.81 12.16
C PHE A 29 78.60 6.71 11.26
N ASP A 30 78.70 7.15 10.00
CA ASP A 30 77.60 7.42 9.08
C ASP A 30 76.63 8.46 9.63
N TYR A 31 75.77 8.11 10.57
CA TYR A 31 74.98 9.05 11.36
C TYR A 31 75.20 8.75 12.84
N GLN A 32 75.05 9.75 13.68
CA GLN A 32 74.95 9.53 15.12
C GLN A 32 73.47 9.43 15.52
N PHE A 33 73.18 8.69 16.58
CA PHE A 33 71.85 8.69 17.18
C PHE A 33 71.96 8.70 18.69
N ALA A 34 70.99 9.33 19.35
CA ALA A 34 70.91 9.35 20.79
C ALA A 34 69.68 8.58 21.27
N THR A 35 69.79 7.96 22.44
CA THR A 35 68.72 7.20 23.09
C THR A 35 68.28 7.87 24.39
N ALA A 36 66.99 7.80 24.68
CA ALA A 36 66.43 8.07 26.00
C ALA A 36 66.03 6.77 26.68
N GLN A 37 66.37 6.66 27.96
CA GLN A 37 66.25 5.46 28.76
C GLN A 37 65.23 5.72 29.86
N GLU A 38 64.11 4.98 29.88
CA GLU A 38 63.12 5.07 30.96
C GLU A 38 63.59 4.35 32.24
N SER A 39 64.86 4.57 32.63
CA SER A 39 65.51 3.86 33.71
C SER A 39 66.04 4.80 34.78
N ARG A 40 66.14 4.27 36.02
CA ARG A 40 66.89 4.87 37.14
C ARG A 40 68.28 4.24 37.32
N ASN A 41 68.79 3.63 36.25
CA ASN A 41 70.04 2.88 36.17
C ASN A 41 70.08 1.69 37.13
N THR A 42 69.31 0.64 36.81
CA THR A 42 69.30 -0.61 37.59
C THR A 42 70.22 -1.67 37.00
N TYR A 43 70.92 -1.35 35.91
CA TYR A 43 71.78 -2.26 35.18
C TYR A 43 71.03 -3.49 34.65
N ASN A 44 69.83 -3.30 34.10
CA ASN A 44 68.86 -4.35 33.75
C ASN A 44 68.50 -5.23 34.97
N GLY A 45 68.23 -4.60 36.12
CA GLY A 45 67.90 -5.26 37.38
C GLY A 45 69.07 -5.95 38.10
N GLN A 46 70.31 -5.65 37.72
CA GLN A 46 71.52 -6.20 38.36
C GLN A 46 71.94 -5.42 39.61
N GLY A 47 71.43 -4.20 39.82
CA GLY A 47 71.71 -3.34 40.97
C GLY A 47 70.51 -2.56 41.45
N ASP A 48 70.64 -1.94 42.63
CA ASP A 48 69.67 -0.96 43.13
C ASP A 48 69.75 0.33 42.27
N PRO A 49 68.63 1.04 42.06
CA PRO A 49 68.63 2.32 41.33
C PRO A 49 69.62 3.32 41.95
N ASN A 50 70.43 3.97 41.12
CA ASN A 50 71.39 4.99 41.55
C ASN A 50 71.18 6.37 40.89
N ASP A 51 70.12 6.53 40.08
CA ASP A 51 69.74 7.77 39.41
C ASP A 51 70.84 8.33 38.47
N PHE A 52 71.83 7.52 38.11
CA PHE A 52 72.91 7.89 37.20
C PHE A 52 72.52 7.49 35.77
N MET A 53 71.66 8.29 35.14
CA MET A 53 71.13 8.03 33.80
C MET A 53 70.83 9.35 33.09
N GLY A 54 70.90 9.33 31.76
CA GLY A 54 70.59 10.43 30.86
C GLY A 54 70.82 9.97 29.42
N PRO A 55 70.79 10.87 28.43
CA PRO A 55 70.92 10.47 27.03
C PRO A 55 72.28 9.84 26.75
N ALA A 56 72.28 8.79 25.93
CA ALA A 56 73.50 8.15 25.44
C ALA A 56 73.58 8.30 23.91
N LEU A 57 74.76 8.63 23.42
CA LEU A 57 75.08 8.88 22.02
C LEU A 57 75.77 7.64 21.41
N TRP A 58 75.40 7.32 20.17
CA TRP A 58 75.77 6.09 19.50
C TRP A 58 76.11 6.29 18.03
N PRO A 59 76.99 5.45 17.47
CA PRO A 59 77.21 5.37 16.04
C PRO A 59 76.09 4.55 15.38
N SER A 60 75.56 4.99 14.25
CA SER A 60 74.62 4.18 13.44
C SER A 60 75.32 3.20 12.50
N SER A 61 76.61 3.44 12.19
CA SER A 61 77.39 2.55 11.35
C SER A 61 77.49 1.15 11.93
N LEU A 62 77.10 0.17 11.11
CA LEU A 62 77.14 -1.26 11.46
C LEU A 62 78.57 -1.82 11.54
N SER A 63 79.62 -1.05 11.26
CA SER A 63 80.99 -1.47 11.57
C SER A 63 81.44 -1.09 12.98
N HIS A 64 80.73 -0.18 13.66
CA HIS A 64 81.07 0.30 15.00
C HIS A 64 80.05 -0.18 16.05
N PHE A 65 78.75 -0.02 15.74
CA PHE A 65 77.66 -0.31 16.66
C PHE A 65 77.64 -1.77 17.11
N ALA A 66 77.78 -1.97 18.41
CA ALA A 66 77.87 -3.25 19.10
C ALA A 66 78.95 -4.20 18.53
N GLU A 67 80.01 -3.64 17.94
CA GLU A 67 81.17 -4.36 17.41
C GLU A 67 82.46 -3.93 18.08
N GLU A 68 82.62 -2.63 18.36
CA GLU A 68 83.81 -2.09 19.02
C GLU A 68 83.74 -2.21 20.54
N ASN A 69 84.86 -2.55 21.18
CA ASN A 69 85.02 -2.67 22.64
C ASN A 69 84.03 -3.65 23.34
N GLN A 70 83.71 -4.76 22.68
CA GLN A 70 82.75 -5.75 23.21
C GLN A 70 83.37 -6.77 24.19
N GLU A 71 84.69 -6.72 24.39
CA GLU A 71 85.43 -7.67 25.23
C GLU A 71 85.20 -7.43 26.75
N PRO A 72 85.03 -8.48 27.57
CA PRO A 72 84.81 -8.32 29.01
C PRO A 72 85.95 -7.58 29.72
N GLY A 73 85.61 -6.50 30.46
CA GLY A 73 86.56 -5.68 31.20
C GLY A 73 87.40 -4.74 30.32
N GLY A 74 87.03 -4.57 29.06
CA GLY A 74 87.56 -3.53 28.17
C GLY A 74 86.88 -2.17 28.39
N ARG A 75 86.94 -1.32 27.36
CA ARG A 75 86.18 -0.08 27.25
C ARG A 75 84.67 -0.33 27.30
N LEU A 76 83.90 0.73 27.50
CA LEU A 76 82.47 0.74 27.79
C LEU A 76 81.58 0.50 26.55
N GLY A 77 81.94 -0.47 25.70
CA GLY A 77 81.17 -0.84 24.51
C GLY A 77 81.31 0.17 23.37
N SER A 78 80.26 0.26 22.56
CA SER A 78 80.25 1.04 21.31
C SER A 78 79.56 2.40 21.42
N HIS A 79 79.08 2.78 22.61
CA HIS A 79 78.58 4.14 22.84
C HIS A 79 79.72 5.14 22.64
N ILE A 80 79.41 6.34 22.16
CA ILE A 80 80.40 7.39 21.87
C ILE A 80 80.33 8.56 22.84
N ASP A 81 79.22 8.70 23.57
CA ASP A 81 79.09 9.65 24.68
C ASP A 81 77.88 9.32 25.57
N MET A 82 77.85 9.79 26.81
CA MET A 82 76.70 9.76 27.70
C MET A 82 76.82 10.86 28.76
N LEU A 83 75.73 11.61 28.95
CA LEU A 83 75.59 12.60 30.02
C LEU A 83 74.46 12.19 30.98
N HIS A 84 74.52 12.62 32.24
CA HIS A 84 73.82 12.02 33.37
C HIS A 84 73.09 13.00 34.29
N GLU A 85 71.90 13.48 33.99
CA GLU A 85 71.16 14.30 34.99
C GLU A 85 69.66 14.08 34.91
N SER A 86 69.23 13.09 34.12
CA SER A 86 67.84 12.92 33.72
C SER A 86 67.45 11.44 33.63
N PRO A 87 67.26 10.77 34.79
CA PRO A 87 66.66 9.44 34.82
C PRO A 87 65.25 9.43 34.25
N LEU A 88 64.76 8.23 33.91
CA LEU A 88 63.40 8.03 33.39
C LEU A 88 63.12 8.87 32.14
N GLY A 89 64.07 8.92 31.21
CA GLY A 89 63.93 9.61 29.94
C GLY A 89 62.73 9.12 29.15
N MET A 90 61.88 10.04 28.72
CA MET A 90 60.62 9.72 28.01
C MET A 90 60.70 9.97 26.51
N GLY A 91 61.59 10.85 26.08
CA GLY A 91 61.65 11.35 24.71
C GLY A 91 62.96 12.06 24.45
N ILE A 92 63.40 12.02 23.19
CA ILE A 92 64.60 12.69 22.72
C ILE A 92 64.36 13.23 21.32
N ALA A 93 64.89 14.41 21.01
CA ALA A 93 64.86 15.02 19.68
C ALA A 93 66.22 15.63 19.36
N HIS A 94 66.68 15.49 18.12
CA HIS A 94 67.90 16.13 17.66
C HIS A 94 67.69 17.64 17.49
N ASP A 95 68.67 18.43 17.91
CA ASP A 95 68.70 19.89 17.74
C ASP A 95 69.64 20.23 16.56
N SER A 96 70.93 19.94 16.72
CA SER A 96 71.99 20.18 15.75
C SER A 96 73.28 19.51 16.21
N GLU A 97 74.16 19.04 15.33
CA GLU A 97 75.45 18.44 15.71
C GLU A 97 75.24 17.36 16.81
N ASN A 98 76.03 17.39 17.89
CA ASN A 98 75.88 16.51 19.05
C ASN A 98 74.99 17.15 20.14
N VAL A 99 73.91 17.83 19.74
CA VAL A 99 72.95 18.46 20.65
C VAL A 99 71.59 17.80 20.54
N TYR A 100 71.00 17.48 21.70
CA TYR A 100 69.71 16.85 21.80
C TYR A 100 68.84 17.51 22.89
N TRP A 101 67.55 17.59 22.61
CA TRP A 101 66.52 17.87 23.59
C TRP A 101 66.07 16.57 24.25
N TYR A 102 65.82 16.63 25.55
CA TYR A 102 65.53 15.47 26.38
C TYR A 102 64.35 15.72 27.32
N ASN A 103 63.41 14.78 27.36
CA ASN A 103 62.27 14.81 28.28
C ASN A 103 62.62 14.04 29.55
N ASP A 104 63.00 14.77 30.60
CA ASP A 104 63.37 14.22 31.89
C ASP A 104 62.12 13.81 32.68
N GLY A 105 61.86 12.51 32.75
CA GLY A 105 60.72 11.97 33.47
C GLY A 105 60.91 11.85 34.99
N TYR A 106 62.11 12.06 35.52
CA TYR A 106 62.37 12.01 36.96
C TYR A 106 62.10 13.36 37.62
N TYR A 107 62.69 14.42 37.07
CA TYR A 107 62.49 15.79 37.55
C TYR A 107 61.31 16.49 36.88
N GLY A 108 60.81 15.97 35.74
CA GLY A 108 59.65 16.52 35.03
C GLY A 108 59.96 17.81 34.28
N GLU A 109 61.16 17.90 33.70
CA GLU A 109 61.71 19.10 33.06
C GLU A 109 62.13 18.81 31.61
N LEU A 110 62.14 19.85 30.78
CA LEU A 110 62.82 19.80 29.49
C LEU A 110 64.32 20.08 29.71
N VAL A 111 65.19 19.27 29.13
CA VAL A 111 66.64 19.42 29.26
C VAL A 111 67.28 19.46 27.87
N ARG A 112 68.25 20.35 27.68
CA ARG A 112 69.09 20.38 26.48
C ARG A 112 70.47 19.87 26.83
N TYR A 113 70.87 18.80 26.17
CA TYR A 113 72.18 18.18 26.27
C TYR A 113 73.00 18.56 25.05
N ASP A 114 74.22 19.01 25.29
CA ASP A 114 75.21 19.32 24.27
C ASP A 114 76.48 18.57 24.67
N PHE A 115 76.70 17.44 23.98
CA PHE A 115 77.80 16.51 24.24
C PHE A 115 79.17 17.08 23.83
N GLN A 116 79.21 18.18 23.07
CA GLN A 116 80.46 18.71 22.52
C GLN A 116 81.21 17.67 21.66
N GLU A 117 82.49 17.38 21.95
CA GLU A 117 83.29 16.41 21.20
C GLU A 117 83.01 15.02 21.75
N ASP A 118 82.52 14.09 20.92
CA ASP A 118 82.31 12.72 21.37
C ASP A 118 83.64 12.09 21.78
N HIS A 119 83.60 11.19 22.77
CA HIS A 119 84.82 10.62 23.31
C HIS A 119 85.31 9.37 22.56
N ASP A 120 84.82 9.12 21.33
CA ASP A 120 85.03 7.87 20.57
C ASP A 120 84.46 6.64 21.30
N THR A 121 84.46 5.47 20.66
CA THR A 121 83.76 4.30 21.20
C THR A 121 84.32 3.82 22.54
N GLY A 122 83.44 3.79 23.55
CA GLY A 122 83.63 3.16 24.84
C GLY A 122 84.58 3.85 25.81
N GLU A 123 85.02 5.08 25.53
CA GLU A 123 85.70 5.92 26.55
C GLU A 123 84.70 6.46 27.59
N ASP A 124 85.16 7.31 28.51
CA ASP A 124 84.38 7.78 29.66
C ASP A 124 84.57 9.27 30.03
N ASP A 125 85.35 10.05 29.26
CA ASP A 125 85.54 11.48 29.54
C ASP A 125 84.54 12.32 28.74
N HIS A 126 83.51 12.81 29.42
CA HIS A 126 82.48 13.71 28.91
C HIS A 126 82.44 15.02 29.72
N SER A 127 83.59 15.40 30.31
CA SER A 127 83.68 16.57 31.21
C SER A 127 83.53 17.93 30.51
N ASP A 128 83.55 17.94 29.18
CA ASP A 128 83.25 19.08 28.32
C ASP A 128 81.76 19.26 28.04
N GLY A 129 80.92 18.29 28.41
CA GLY A 129 79.47 18.31 28.27
C GLY A 129 78.81 19.55 28.88
N LYS A 130 77.73 19.98 28.25
CA LYS A 130 76.91 21.12 28.67
C LYS A 130 75.46 20.71 28.82
N VAL A 131 74.90 20.96 30.01
CA VAL A 131 73.54 20.56 30.34
C VAL A 131 72.74 21.78 30.80
N ARG A 132 71.61 22.02 30.15
CA ARG A 132 70.72 23.15 30.41
C ARG A 132 69.32 22.67 30.74
N ARG A 133 68.82 22.99 31.93
CA ARG A 133 67.51 22.56 32.44
C ARG A 133 66.50 23.69 32.32
N TYR A 134 65.39 23.43 31.64
CA TYR A 134 64.31 24.40 31.40
C TYR A 134 63.20 24.20 32.44
N SER A 135 63.43 24.71 33.65
CA SER A 135 62.64 24.39 34.85
C SER A 135 61.23 24.98 34.86
N ASP A 136 60.92 25.93 33.96
CA ASP A 136 59.58 26.49 33.80
C ASP A 136 58.69 25.68 32.83
N ILE A 137 59.25 24.69 32.14
CA ILE A 137 58.54 23.75 31.27
C ILE A 137 58.34 22.44 32.05
N SER A 138 57.15 22.29 32.63
CA SER A 138 56.79 21.09 33.40
C SER A 138 56.19 20.00 32.49
N LEU A 139 56.85 18.85 32.47
CA LEU A 139 56.46 17.66 31.74
C LEU A 139 56.03 16.55 32.70
N THR A 140 55.03 15.77 32.32
CA THR A 140 54.50 14.66 33.13
C THR A 140 54.49 13.36 32.33
N ARG A 141 54.90 12.27 32.98
CA ARG A 141 55.03 10.97 32.31
C ARG A 141 53.94 9.97 32.71
N VAL A 142 53.61 9.09 31.77
CA VAL A 142 52.99 7.80 32.05
C VAL A 142 54.06 6.72 31.90
N PRO A 143 54.33 5.88 32.93
CA PRO A 143 55.33 4.83 32.81
C PRO A 143 55.05 3.86 31.67
N GLY A 144 56.06 3.54 30.87
CA GLY A 144 55.96 2.66 29.70
C GLY A 144 55.28 3.28 28.48
N VAL A 145 55.00 4.58 28.50
CA VAL A 145 54.46 5.32 27.35
C VAL A 145 55.46 6.41 26.95
N PRO A 146 56.22 6.23 25.85
CA PRO A 146 57.16 7.23 25.39
C PRO A 146 56.50 8.59 25.17
N GLY A 147 57.14 9.67 25.60
CA GLY A 147 56.74 11.05 25.32
C GLY A 147 57.67 11.64 24.26
N HIS A 148 57.52 11.17 23.01
CA HIS A 148 58.40 11.57 21.91
C HIS A 148 58.37 13.08 21.70
N MET A 149 59.44 13.56 21.08
CA MET A 149 59.63 14.96 20.74
C MET A 149 60.11 15.06 19.29
N GLU A 150 59.80 16.18 18.64
CA GLU A 150 60.19 16.42 17.25
C GLU A 150 60.56 17.89 17.07
N MET A 151 61.72 18.15 16.48
CA MET A 151 62.21 19.49 16.20
C MET A 151 61.82 19.93 14.80
N ASN A 152 61.24 21.12 14.69
CA ASN A 152 61.13 21.81 13.42
C ASN A 152 62.36 22.69 13.19
N HIS A 153 63.34 22.16 12.47
CA HIS A 153 64.59 22.86 12.18
C HIS A 153 64.42 24.10 11.29
N ASP A 154 63.28 24.28 10.61
CA ASP A 154 63.02 25.47 9.78
C ASP A 154 62.68 26.72 10.61
N ASN A 155 62.09 26.54 11.79
CA ASN A 155 61.58 27.65 12.61
C ASN A 155 61.95 27.60 14.10
N GLY A 156 62.70 26.59 14.55
CA GLY A 156 63.16 26.47 15.94
C GLY A 156 62.04 26.14 16.93
N ILE A 157 61.00 25.43 16.48
CA ILE A 157 59.91 24.96 17.36
C ILE A 157 60.08 23.48 17.66
N LEU A 158 60.23 23.16 18.95
CA LEU A 158 60.23 21.79 19.46
C LEU A 158 58.82 21.40 19.90
N TYR A 159 58.29 20.30 19.36
CA TYR A 159 57.02 19.71 19.78
C TYR A 159 57.26 18.55 20.73
N ILE A 160 56.46 18.46 21.80
CA ILE A 160 56.66 17.46 22.87
C ILE A 160 55.33 16.80 23.21
N ALA A 161 55.32 15.46 23.24
CA ALA A 161 54.24 14.66 23.78
C ALA A 161 54.34 14.55 25.31
N ASP A 162 53.53 15.36 26.02
CA ASP A 162 53.41 15.32 27.47
C ASP A 162 52.35 14.26 27.84
N THR A 163 52.82 13.02 27.95
CA THR A 163 52.00 11.80 28.05
C THR A 163 51.06 11.84 29.25
N GLY A 164 51.55 12.27 30.42
CA GLY A 164 50.80 12.31 31.68
C GLY A 164 49.73 13.39 31.74
N ALA A 165 49.96 14.52 31.06
CA ALA A 165 49.01 15.64 31.02
C ALA A 165 48.04 15.53 29.85
N GLY A 166 48.22 14.56 28.95
CA GLY A 166 47.34 14.34 27.81
C GLY A 166 47.37 15.50 26.82
N ARG A 167 48.56 16.09 26.57
CA ARG A 167 48.71 17.29 25.73
C ARG A 167 49.95 17.24 24.85
N ILE A 168 49.94 18.06 23.80
CA ILE A 168 51.10 18.41 22.99
C ILE A 168 51.48 19.83 23.32
N ILE A 169 52.74 20.07 23.66
CA ILE A 169 53.28 21.41 23.84
C ILE A 169 54.26 21.75 22.72
N TRP A 170 54.41 23.03 22.45
CA TRP A 170 55.46 23.58 21.60
C TRP A 170 56.38 24.48 22.42
N VAL A 171 57.67 24.49 22.10
CA VAL A 171 58.70 25.30 22.77
C VAL A 171 59.52 26.02 21.71
N ASN A 172 59.68 27.33 21.82
CA ASN A 172 60.52 28.13 20.94
C ASN A 172 61.98 28.09 21.43
N THR A 173 62.80 27.28 20.77
CA THR A 173 64.19 27.00 21.19
C THR A 173 65.15 28.15 20.86
N ASP A 174 64.77 29.00 19.90
CA ASP A 174 65.54 30.20 19.51
C ASP A 174 65.12 31.45 20.30
N GLY A 175 64.10 31.32 21.16
CA GLY A 175 63.55 32.40 21.94
C GLY A 175 64.49 32.92 23.03
N PRO A 176 64.31 34.17 23.49
CA PRO A 176 65.10 34.71 24.60
C PRO A 176 64.77 33.95 25.90
N GLY A 177 65.80 33.46 26.59
CA GLY A 177 65.72 32.87 27.93
C GLY A 177 66.72 33.50 28.90
N VAL A 178 66.49 33.32 30.21
CA VAL A 178 67.42 33.71 31.27
C VAL A 178 68.18 32.47 31.73
N THR A 179 69.47 32.41 31.41
CA THR A 179 70.37 31.33 31.84
C THR A 179 71.06 31.67 33.16
N THR A 180 70.93 30.78 34.14
CA THR A 180 71.54 30.88 35.47
C THR A 180 72.47 29.68 35.69
N ASN A 181 73.73 29.93 36.05
CA ASN A 181 74.67 28.86 36.38
C ASN A 181 74.29 28.18 37.70
N ILE A 182 74.18 26.85 37.68
CA ILE A 182 73.84 25.99 38.83
C ILE A 182 74.91 24.91 39.08
N MET A 183 76.17 25.17 38.70
CA MET A 183 77.28 24.26 38.98
C MET A 183 77.40 23.98 40.49
N GLY A 184 77.50 22.70 40.85
CA GLY A 184 77.56 22.20 42.21
C GLY A 184 76.20 22.00 42.88
N ASP A 185 75.09 22.14 42.13
CA ASP A 185 73.76 21.77 42.59
C ASP A 185 73.67 20.26 42.91
N GLU A 186 72.72 19.87 43.77
CA GLU A 186 72.55 18.46 44.18
C GLU A 186 72.10 17.54 43.05
N THR A 187 71.57 18.10 41.98
CA THR A 187 71.16 17.38 40.76
C THR A 187 72.32 17.14 39.79
N GLN A 188 73.48 17.80 39.97
CA GLN A 188 74.66 17.55 39.15
C GLN A 188 75.32 16.22 39.54
N MET A 189 75.39 15.27 38.60
CA MET A 189 75.92 13.94 38.89
C MET A 189 77.39 13.76 38.49
N GLU A 190 77.89 14.60 37.58
CA GLU A 190 79.22 14.46 37.01
C GLU A 190 79.93 15.80 36.77
N PRO A 191 81.26 15.81 36.53
CA PRO A 191 81.96 17.00 36.06
C PRO A 191 81.44 17.43 34.68
N LEU A 192 81.08 18.70 34.53
CA LEU A 192 80.57 19.30 33.29
C LEU A 192 81.27 20.63 33.01
N ALA A 193 81.32 21.04 31.73
CA ALA A 193 81.77 22.39 31.35
C ALA A 193 80.70 23.44 31.64
N GLU A 194 79.42 23.06 31.55
CA GLU A 194 78.29 23.91 31.89
C GLU A 194 77.16 23.10 32.54
N TYR A 195 76.66 23.60 33.67
CA TYR A 195 75.39 23.18 34.25
C TYR A 195 74.57 24.42 34.58
N SER A 196 73.46 24.61 33.86
CA SER A 196 72.66 25.83 33.93
C SER A 196 71.15 25.55 34.01
N GLU A 197 70.44 26.41 34.72
CA GLU A 197 68.99 26.54 34.65
C GLU A 197 68.62 27.61 33.59
N VAL A 198 67.57 27.37 32.81
CA VAL A 198 67.00 28.32 31.84
C VAL A 198 65.52 28.54 32.16
N THR A 199 65.10 29.80 32.21
CA THR A 199 63.70 30.19 32.43
C THR A 199 63.28 31.34 31.51
N GLY A 200 61.98 31.54 31.34
CA GLY A 200 61.40 32.63 30.55
C GLY A 200 61.36 32.36 29.04
N VAL A 201 61.55 31.10 28.63
CA VAL A 201 61.44 30.68 27.23
C VAL A 201 59.97 30.67 26.82
N GLU A 202 59.71 31.02 25.56
CA GLU A 202 58.35 31.04 25.02
C GLU A 202 57.89 29.60 24.71
N TRP A 203 56.76 29.18 25.28
CA TRP A 203 56.15 27.88 25.02
C TRP A 203 54.62 27.96 25.14
N GLY A 204 53.91 26.95 24.64
CA GLY A 204 52.45 26.88 24.72
C GLY A 204 51.89 25.46 24.54
N ILE A 205 50.59 25.31 24.74
CA ILE A 205 49.86 24.07 24.50
C ILE A 205 49.32 24.11 23.06
N LEU A 206 49.71 23.16 22.24
CA LEU A 206 49.21 23.00 20.87
C LEU A 206 47.86 22.29 20.87
N ASP A 207 47.75 21.18 21.60
CA ASP A 207 46.50 20.42 21.75
C ASP A 207 46.43 19.72 23.12
N SER A 208 45.23 19.38 23.60
CA SER A 208 45.01 18.77 24.91
C SER A 208 43.80 17.83 24.93
N GLY A 209 43.69 17.00 25.97
CA GLY A 209 42.62 16.00 26.09
C GLY A 209 42.89 14.71 25.31
N LEU A 210 44.14 14.50 24.90
CA LEU A 210 44.59 13.31 24.18
C LEU A 210 44.80 12.14 25.15
N SER A 211 44.48 10.92 24.70
CA SER A 211 44.65 9.71 25.50
C SER A 211 46.10 9.22 25.45
N PHE A 212 46.92 9.74 26.37
CA PHE A 212 48.35 9.44 26.46
C PHE A 212 49.07 9.67 25.12
N PRO A 213 49.18 10.93 24.66
CA PRO A 213 49.88 11.24 23.41
C PRO A 213 51.32 10.73 23.50
N SER A 214 51.83 10.10 22.45
CA SER A 214 53.08 9.35 22.55
C SER A 214 54.02 9.59 21.37
N GLY A 215 53.76 8.98 20.21
CA GLY A 215 54.56 9.19 19.01
C GLY A 215 54.25 10.55 18.38
N ILE A 216 55.29 11.21 17.90
CA ILE A 216 55.20 12.47 17.15
C ILE A 216 56.05 12.36 15.88
N ALA A 217 55.58 12.93 14.78
CA ALA A 217 56.36 13.03 13.55
C ALA A 217 55.94 14.30 12.79
N LEU A 218 56.91 15.00 12.21
CA LEU A 218 56.68 16.22 11.43
C LEU A 218 57.03 15.97 9.97
N HIS A 219 56.12 16.32 9.06
CA HIS A 219 56.39 16.22 7.63
C HIS A 219 55.65 17.28 6.84
N GLN A 220 56.38 18.12 6.09
CA GLN A 220 55.83 19.16 5.21
C GLN A 220 54.78 20.08 5.88
N GLY A 221 55.01 20.47 7.13
CA GLY A 221 54.10 21.32 7.91
C GLY A 221 52.90 20.60 8.54
N GLY A 222 52.80 19.28 8.33
CA GLY A 222 51.86 18.41 9.05
C GLY A 222 52.52 17.77 10.26
N LEU A 223 51.95 17.99 11.45
CA LEU A 223 52.35 17.31 12.68
C LEU A 223 51.43 16.12 12.91
N PHE A 224 51.98 14.92 13.04
CA PHE A 224 51.24 13.70 13.34
C PHE A 224 51.51 13.29 14.78
N VAL A 225 50.43 12.96 15.50
CA VAL A 225 50.50 12.57 16.91
C VAL A 225 49.71 11.29 17.12
N SER A 226 50.33 10.28 17.70
CA SER A 226 49.65 9.05 18.10
C SER A 226 49.18 9.13 19.55
N GLN A 227 48.11 8.40 19.84
CA GLN A 227 47.57 8.24 21.18
C GLN A 227 47.78 6.81 21.63
N ASN A 228 48.61 6.63 22.65
CA ASN A 228 48.93 5.32 23.21
C ASN A 228 47.71 4.68 23.92
N GLY A 229 46.80 5.49 24.46
CA GLY A 229 45.66 4.98 25.22
C GLY A 229 44.48 4.47 24.40
N ASN A 230 44.43 4.76 23.10
CA ASN A 230 43.30 4.39 22.23
C ASN A 230 43.66 4.10 20.76
N GLY A 231 44.95 4.12 20.41
CA GLY A 231 45.45 3.82 19.07
C GLY A 231 44.97 4.75 17.95
N LYS A 232 44.53 5.96 18.29
CA LYS A 232 44.20 6.99 17.30
C LYS A 232 45.47 7.73 16.86
N ILE A 233 45.45 8.22 15.63
CA ILE A 233 46.45 9.15 15.11
C ILE A 233 45.73 10.42 14.68
N THR A 234 46.21 11.58 15.15
CA THR A 234 45.73 12.89 14.70
C THR A 234 46.81 13.56 13.86
N GLY A 235 46.45 14.00 12.66
CA GLY A 235 47.26 14.92 11.86
C GLY A 235 46.79 16.35 12.05
N TYR A 236 47.72 17.27 12.29
CA TYR A 236 47.50 18.70 12.46
C TYR A 236 48.20 19.45 11.33
N ASN A 237 47.45 20.27 10.60
CA ASN A 237 48.02 21.30 9.74
C ASN A 237 48.32 22.51 10.61
N LEU A 238 49.60 22.83 10.77
CA LEU A 238 50.06 23.93 11.59
C LEU A 238 49.85 25.29 10.89
N ASP A 239 49.79 26.37 11.66
CA ASP A 239 49.89 27.73 11.14
C ASP A 239 51.32 28.13 10.76
N ASP A 240 51.46 29.31 10.16
CA ASP A 240 52.74 29.75 9.57
C ASP A 240 53.89 29.86 10.59
N ASP A 241 53.59 30.11 11.88
CA ASP A 241 54.60 30.15 12.95
C ASP A 241 54.75 28.82 13.71
N GLY A 242 53.93 27.82 13.38
CA GLY A 242 53.97 26.48 13.96
C GLY A 242 53.42 26.40 15.39
N LYS A 243 52.80 27.44 15.92
CA LYS A 243 52.34 27.53 17.32
C LYS A 243 50.84 27.26 17.47
N GLY A 244 50.11 27.16 16.37
CA GLY A 244 48.67 26.88 16.32
C GLY A 244 48.29 25.87 15.25
N ILE A 245 46.99 25.53 15.23
CA ILE A 245 46.39 24.52 14.34
C ILE A 245 45.40 25.21 13.40
N ILE A 246 45.58 25.06 12.09
CA ILE A 246 44.61 25.50 11.07
C ILE A 246 43.48 24.48 10.93
N ARG A 247 43.82 23.19 10.84
CA ARG A 247 42.88 22.08 10.69
C ARG A 247 43.50 20.81 11.27
N SER A 248 42.67 19.91 11.78
CA SER A 248 43.10 18.57 12.18
C SER A 248 42.17 17.50 11.64
N ARG A 249 42.67 16.26 11.54
CA ARG A 249 41.88 15.05 11.29
C ARG A 249 42.41 13.93 12.15
N THR A 250 41.53 13.22 12.82
CA THR A 250 41.87 12.02 13.59
C THR A 250 41.38 10.80 12.85
N VAL A 251 42.22 9.78 12.76
CA VAL A 251 41.87 8.48 12.18
C VAL A 251 41.98 7.40 13.25
N SER A 252 41.01 6.49 13.24
CA SER A 252 41.08 5.26 14.04
C SER A 252 41.98 4.26 13.33
N THR A 253 42.80 3.56 14.10
CA THR A 253 43.57 2.41 13.60
C THR A 253 43.05 1.13 14.25
N ASN A 254 43.60 -0.01 13.84
CA ASN A 254 43.34 -1.30 14.51
C ASN A 254 44.26 -1.54 15.73
N ALA A 255 45.14 -0.59 16.05
CA ALA A 255 46.00 -0.68 17.23
C ALA A 255 45.26 -0.22 18.49
N GLY A 256 45.55 -0.82 19.63
CA GLY A 256 45.10 -0.29 20.93
C GLY A 256 46.15 0.57 21.64
N SER A 257 47.42 0.48 21.23
CA SER A 257 48.53 1.21 21.83
C SER A 257 49.61 1.54 20.80
N ILE A 258 49.68 2.81 20.39
CA ILE A 258 50.68 3.30 19.44
C ILE A 258 51.74 4.11 20.20
N MET A 259 52.98 3.62 20.21
CA MET A 259 54.08 4.20 21.00
C MET A 259 55.04 5.09 20.21
N GLY A 260 55.02 5.03 18.87
CA GLY A 260 55.92 5.81 18.02
C GLY A 260 55.35 6.02 16.63
N LEU A 261 55.75 7.13 16.00
CA LEU A 261 55.41 7.52 14.64
C LEU A 261 56.68 7.89 13.88
N GLU A 262 56.71 7.64 12.58
CA GLU A 262 57.79 8.10 11.70
C GLU A 262 57.30 8.23 10.26
N VAL A 263 57.78 9.23 9.51
CA VAL A 263 57.47 9.37 8.08
C VAL A 263 58.63 8.83 7.26
N GLY A 264 58.44 7.65 6.68
CA GLY A 264 59.50 6.97 5.92
C GLY A 264 59.80 7.65 4.57
N PRO A 265 60.86 7.21 3.87
CA PRO A 265 61.38 7.86 2.65
C PRO A 265 60.40 8.00 1.46
N GLY A 266 59.29 7.27 1.48
CA GLY A 266 58.21 7.39 0.50
C GLY A 266 57.10 8.40 0.87
N GLY A 267 57.30 9.20 1.92
CA GLY A 267 56.27 10.09 2.48
C GLY A 267 55.10 9.34 3.12
N LYS A 268 55.33 8.09 3.54
CA LYS A 268 54.31 7.24 4.19
C LYS A 268 54.51 7.26 5.69
N LEU A 269 53.43 7.46 6.42
CA LEU A 269 53.43 7.39 7.88
C LEU A 269 53.51 5.91 8.32
N TRP A 270 54.39 5.64 9.26
CA TRP A 270 54.53 4.36 9.95
C TRP A 270 54.26 4.55 11.42
N TYR A 271 53.75 3.51 12.07
CA TYR A 271 53.55 3.51 13.51
C TYR A 271 53.94 2.19 14.14
N ALA A 272 54.38 2.26 15.40
CA ALA A 272 54.70 1.10 16.22
C ALA A 272 53.54 0.76 17.16
N ASP A 273 52.92 -0.40 16.93
CA ASP A 273 51.88 -0.98 17.80
C ASP A 273 52.54 -1.84 18.87
N SER A 274 52.62 -1.30 20.09
CA SER A 274 53.26 -1.96 21.22
C SER A 274 52.43 -3.12 21.76
N GLN A 275 51.10 -3.08 21.59
CA GLN A 275 50.20 -4.12 22.06
C GLN A 275 50.32 -5.39 21.21
N ASN A 276 50.44 -5.22 19.89
CA ASN A 276 50.49 -6.32 18.94
C ASN A 276 51.92 -6.68 18.48
N ASN A 277 52.94 -5.93 18.91
CA ASN A 277 54.34 -6.10 18.51
C ASN A 277 54.53 -5.98 16.98
N GLN A 278 53.97 -4.93 16.39
CA GLN A 278 53.99 -4.71 14.93
C GLN A 278 54.44 -3.30 14.57
N VAL A 279 55.08 -3.18 13.41
CA VAL A 279 55.33 -1.89 12.75
C VAL A 279 54.45 -1.85 11.50
N ILE A 280 53.57 -0.85 11.44
CA ILE A 280 52.49 -0.78 10.44
C ILE A 280 52.69 0.46 9.59
N ARG A 281 52.60 0.28 8.26
CA ARG A 281 52.53 1.38 7.29
C ARG A 281 51.09 1.81 7.11
N MET A 282 50.84 3.11 7.10
CA MET A 282 49.54 3.67 6.73
C MET A 282 49.51 4.04 5.25
N ASP A 283 48.52 3.50 4.54
CA ASP A 283 48.21 3.85 3.17
C ASP A 283 46.83 4.51 3.12
N PRO A 284 46.77 5.86 3.07
CA PRO A 284 45.50 6.56 2.92
C PRO A 284 44.89 6.28 1.54
N TYR A 285 43.58 6.46 1.46
CA TYR A 285 42.80 6.33 0.24
C TYR A 285 41.90 7.53 0.05
N GLU A 286 41.47 7.76 -1.19
CA GLU A 286 40.50 8.79 -1.53
C GLU A 286 39.11 8.37 -1.04
N ASP A 287 38.43 9.35 -0.47
CA ASP A 287 37.14 9.29 0.20
C ASP A 287 36.60 10.73 0.06
N THR A 288 35.91 10.97 -1.05
CA THR A 288 35.61 12.30 -1.59
C THR A 288 34.54 13.01 -0.77
N ASP A 289 33.54 12.27 -0.27
CA ASP A 289 32.42 12.80 0.51
C ASP A 289 32.51 12.50 2.01
N PHE A 290 33.54 11.77 2.45
CA PHE A 290 33.89 11.55 3.84
C PHE A 290 32.91 10.66 4.60
N ASP A 291 32.34 9.66 3.94
CA ASP A 291 31.44 8.67 4.54
C ASP A 291 32.14 7.41 5.08
N GLU A 292 33.48 7.41 5.02
CA GLU A 292 34.39 6.31 5.42
C GLU A 292 34.43 5.13 4.45
N VAL A 293 33.78 5.23 3.29
CA VAL A 293 33.91 4.30 2.17
C VAL A 293 34.91 4.87 1.17
N ARG A 294 35.81 4.02 0.68
CA ARG A 294 36.77 4.44 -0.34
C ARG A 294 36.03 4.64 -1.67
N ASP A 295 36.29 5.74 -2.38
CA ASP A 295 35.72 6.05 -3.70
C ASP A 295 35.70 4.88 -4.70
N SER A 296 36.70 3.99 -4.66
CA SER A 296 36.76 2.82 -5.57
C SER A 296 35.78 1.69 -5.24
N LEU A 297 35.15 1.74 -4.07
CA LEU A 297 34.16 0.78 -3.57
C LEU A 297 32.79 1.45 -3.35
N ASP A 298 32.74 2.76 -3.44
CA ASP A 298 31.56 3.58 -3.24
C ASP A 298 30.82 3.77 -4.58
N VAL A 299 29.55 3.35 -4.63
CA VAL A 299 28.69 3.54 -5.81
C VAL A 299 28.30 5.02 -5.98
N TYR A 300 28.26 5.78 -4.89
CA TYR A 300 27.82 7.17 -4.81
C TYR A 300 28.89 8.11 -4.20
N PRO A 301 30.11 8.21 -4.79
CA PRO A 301 31.31 8.85 -4.20
C PRO A 301 31.25 10.38 -4.00
N ASN A 302 30.08 10.99 -4.12
CA ASN A 302 29.88 12.42 -3.84
C ASN A 302 28.65 12.65 -2.93
N ASN A 303 28.08 11.60 -2.34
CA ASN A 303 26.93 11.65 -1.48
C ASN A 303 27.18 10.87 -0.19
N SER A 304 27.55 11.60 0.86
CA SER A 304 27.94 11.01 2.15
C SER A 304 26.84 10.27 2.92
N LEU A 305 25.65 10.09 2.34
CA LEU A 305 24.54 9.32 2.90
C LEU A 305 24.37 7.95 2.24
N LEU A 306 24.97 7.74 1.07
CA LEU A 306 24.77 6.57 0.21
C LEU A 306 26.13 6.04 -0.21
N TRP A 307 26.30 4.71 -0.21
CA TRP A 307 27.57 4.09 -0.60
C TRP A 307 27.41 2.78 -1.36
N SER A 308 26.22 2.19 -1.38
CA SER A 308 25.99 0.89 -2.04
C SER A 308 24.63 0.79 -2.72
N ASP A 309 24.62 -0.03 -3.76
CA ASP A 309 23.49 -0.46 -4.59
C ASP A 309 23.78 -1.93 -4.90
N SER A 310 23.20 -2.83 -4.09
CA SER A 310 23.64 -4.23 -4.03
C SER A 310 23.15 -5.06 -5.21
N ASP A 311 21.99 -4.73 -5.78
CA ASP A 311 21.40 -5.42 -6.93
C ASP A 311 21.57 -4.66 -8.26
N GLY A 312 22.03 -3.40 -8.21
CA GLY A 312 22.45 -2.62 -9.36
C GLY A 312 21.28 -2.01 -10.14
N ASP A 313 20.14 -1.79 -9.49
CA ASP A 313 18.92 -1.26 -10.12
C ASP A 313 18.85 0.28 -10.13
N GLY A 314 19.76 0.94 -9.40
CA GLY A 314 19.87 2.39 -9.31
C GLY A 314 19.19 3.00 -8.07
N TYR A 315 18.64 2.18 -7.17
CA TYR A 315 18.28 2.57 -5.82
C TYR A 315 19.40 2.19 -4.85
N ALA A 316 19.49 2.90 -3.73
CA ALA A 316 20.58 2.77 -2.78
C ALA A 316 20.13 1.99 -1.54
N ASP A 317 20.96 1.06 -1.07
CA ASP A 317 20.64 0.19 0.08
C ASP A 317 20.42 1.00 1.39
N GLN A 318 20.96 2.21 1.45
CA GLN A 318 20.87 3.06 2.62
C GLN A 318 19.49 3.70 2.72
N SER A 319 18.82 3.51 3.85
CA SER A 319 17.53 4.12 4.18
C SER A 319 17.62 5.64 4.45
N GLY A 320 16.53 6.36 4.20
CA GLY A 320 16.36 7.76 4.62
C GLY A 320 16.61 8.82 3.55
N THR A 321 16.68 8.41 2.28
CA THR A 321 16.82 9.29 1.11
C THR A 321 15.70 9.04 0.10
N GLU A 322 15.62 9.90 -0.91
CA GLU A 322 14.61 9.79 -2.00
C GLU A 322 14.88 8.61 -2.95
N ILE A 323 16.06 8.01 -2.88
CA ILE A 323 16.44 6.84 -3.69
C ILE A 323 16.75 5.63 -2.81
N SER A 324 16.26 5.61 -1.57
CA SER A 324 16.44 4.47 -0.67
C SER A 324 15.62 3.28 -1.14
N ASP A 325 16.30 2.17 -1.36
CA ASP A 325 15.68 0.92 -1.80
C ASP A 325 14.95 0.22 -0.65
N ASP A 326 13.67 -0.12 -0.87
CA ASP A 326 12.88 -0.93 0.04
C ASP A 326 13.12 -2.44 -0.17
N CYS A 327 13.74 -2.83 -1.29
CA CYS A 327 14.10 -4.18 -1.69
C CYS A 327 15.61 -4.35 -2.07
N PRO A 328 16.59 -4.06 -1.20
CA PRO A 328 18.04 -3.95 -1.54
C PRO A 328 18.74 -5.18 -2.15
N GLU A 329 18.05 -6.31 -2.32
CA GLU A 329 18.62 -7.56 -2.83
C GLU A 329 17.85 -8.06 -4.08
N ILE A 330 16.85 -7.31 -4.54
CA ILE A 330 15.93 -7.70 -5.61
C ILE A 330 15.72 -6.51 -6.54
N ALA A 331 16.49 -6.50 -7.63
CA ALA A 331 16.43 -5.43 -8.62
C ALA A 331 15.00 -5.16 -9.09
N GLY A 332 14.60 -3.90 -8.98
CA GLY A 332 13.26 -3.42 -9.25
C GLY A 332 13.21 -2.12 -10.05
N THR A 333 11.98 -1.71 -10.39
CA THR A 333 11.74 -0.44 -11.08
C THR A 333 10.58 0.37 -10.49
N SER A 334 9.91 -0.16 -9.46
CA SER A 334 8.79 0.51 -8.82
C SER A 334 9.20 1.88 -8.26
N THR A 335 8.27 2.83 -8.34
CA THR A 335 8.40 4.19 -7.78
C THR A 335 7.26 4.55 -6.82
N SER A 336 6.26 3.68 -6.66
CA SER A 336 5.12 3.81 -5.77
C SER A 336 4.93 2.53 -4.95
N GLY A 337 4.37 2.67 -3.74
CA GLY A 337 4.32 1.57 -2.77
C GLY A 337 5.69 1.35 -2.12
N SER A 338 6.40 0.31 -2.54
CA SER A 338 7.79 0.04 -2.13
C SER A 338 8.75 0.44 -3.24
N LEU A 339 9.70 1.33 -2.96
CA LEU A 339 10.65 1.87 -3.95
C LEU A 339 11.76 0.85 -4.26
N GLY A 340 12.17 0.71 -5.53
CA GLY A 340 13.26 -0.22 -5.92
C GLY A 340 12.88 -1.70 -5.91
N CYS A 341 11.58 -1.99 -5.85
CA CYS A 341 11.07 -3.36 -5.88
C CYS A 341 10.58 -3.76 -7.28
N THR A 342 10.35 -5.06 -7.47
CA THR A 342 9.78 -5.60 -8.72
C THR A 342 8.46 -4.90 -9.07
N ASP A 343 8.36 -4.48 -10.32
CA ASP A 343 7.18 -3.88 -10.97
C ASP A 343 7.02 -4.62 -12.31
N SER A 344 6.14 -5.62 -12.32
CA SER A 344 6.05 -6.63 -13.38
C SER A 344 5.39 -6.13 -14.66
N ASP A 345 4.49 -5.15 -14.56
CA ASP A 345 3.75 -4.59 -15.71
C ASP A 345 4.13 -3.14 -16.05
N GLY A 346 4.95 -2.49 -15.23
CA GLY A 346 5.58 -1.20 -15.50
C GLY A 346 4.68 -0.01 -15.21
N ASP A 347 3.74 -0.15 -14.29
CA ASP A 347 2.75 0.88 -13.96
C ASP A 347 3.20 1.83 -12.84
N SER A 348 4.39 1.57 -12.28
CA SER A 348 5.08 2.26 -11.18
C SER A 348 4.84 1.70 -9.78
N TRP A 349 3.82 0.88 -9.55
CA TRP A 349 3.58 0.24 -8.27
C TRP A 349 4.42 -1.03 -8.13
N ALA A 350 4.91 -1.30 -6.93
CA ALA A 350 5.58 -2.57 -6.66
C ALA A 350 4.55 -3.71 -6.65
N ASP A 351 4.90 -4.88 -7.19
CA ASP A 351 4.04 -6.10 -7.22
C ASP A 351 3.45 -6.48 -5.85
N THR A 352 4.10 -6.07 -4.76
CA THR A 352 3.66 -6.35 -3.38
C THR A 352 2.61 -5.39 -2.84
N HIS A 353 2.41 -4.25 -3.52
CA HIS A 353 1.50 -3.17 -3.20
C HIS A 353 0.57 -2.83 -4.37
N ASP A 354 0.52 -3.73 -5.34
CA ASP A 354 -0.30 -3.68 -6.54
C ASP A 354 -1.27 -4.87 -6.47
N GLU A 355 -2.57 -4.59 -6.48
CA GLU A 355 -3.59 -5.66 -6.45
C GLU A 355 -3.71 -6.38 -7.81
N TYR A 356 -3.21 -5.76 -8.89
CA TYR A 356 -3.19 -6.28 -10.26
C TYR A 356 -1.79 -6.28 -10.90
N PRO A 357 -0.79 -7.02 -10.37
CA PRO A 357 0.63 -6.95 -10.81
C PRO A 357 0.97 -7.35 -12.26
N MET A 358 -0.04 -7.63 -13.08
CA MET A 358 0.10 -8.04 -14.47
C MET A 358 -0.77 -7.19 -15.42
N ASP A 359 -1.48 -6.20 -14.88
CA ASP A 359 -2.31 -5.26 -15.62
C ASP A 359 -1.94 -3.84 -15.22
N GLY A 360 -0.95 -3.27 -15.90
CA GLY A 360 -0.45 -1.94 -15.58
C GLY A 360 -1.40 -0.77 -15.90
N THR A 361 -2.69 -1.06 -16.04
CA THR A 361 -3.75 -0.07 -16.07
C THR A 361 -4.57 -0.03 -14.77
N GLN A 362 -4.36 -0.98 -13.85
CA GLN A 362 -5.03 -1.09 -12.55
C GLN A 362 -3.99 -1.40 -11.46
N TRP A 363 -4.15 -0.83 -10.26
CA TRP A 363 -3.21 -1.07 -9.14
C TRP A 363 -3.87 -1.14 -7.77
N VAL A 364 -5.12 -0.68 -7.66
CA VAL A 364 -5.88 -0.61 -6.41
C VAL A 364 -7.28 -1.14 -6.66
N ASP A 365 -7.77 -1.89 -5.67
CA ASP A 365 -9.15 -2.34 -5.50
C ASP A 365 -9.58 -1.93 -4.08
N SER A 366 -10.36 -0.85 -3.98
CA SER A 366 -10.65 -0.23 -2.68
C SER A 366 -11.67 -0.99 -1.83
N ASP A 367 -12.56 -1.77 -2.45
CA ASP A 367 -13.59 -2.54 -1.75
C ASP A 367 -13.42 -4.06 -1.86
N SER A 368 -12.37 -4.50 -2.56
CA SER A 368 -11.93 -5.89 -2.67
C SER A 368 -12.91 -6.80 -3.43
N ASP A 369 -13.58 -6.25 -4.44
CA ASP A 369 -14.55 -6.99 -5.25
C ASP A 369 -13.93 -7.65 -6.50
N GLY A 370 -12.66 -7.36 -6.79
CA GLY A 370 -11.91 -7.90 -7.92
C GLY A 370 -11.95 -7.04 -9.18
N TYR A 371 -12.50 -5.83 -9.12
CA TYR A 371 -12.41 -4.81 -10.16
C TYR A 371 -11.50 -3.66 -9.73
N GLY A 372 -10.78 -3.08 -10.70
CA GLY A 372 -9.77 -2.06 -10.40
C GLY A 372 -10.37 -0.64 -10.43
N ASP A 373 -10.02 0.18 -9.43
CA ASP A 373 -10.58 1.53 -9.23
C ASP A 373 -10.30 2.51 -10.39
N ASN A 374 -9.23 2.30 -11.16
CA ASN A 374 -8.83 3.24 -12.19
C ASN A 374 -9.81 3.18 -13.37
N GLN A 375 -10.70 4.17 -13.45
CA GLN A 375 -11.74 4.34 -14.47
C GLN A 375 -11.25 4.35 -15.93
N THR A 376 -9.95 4.52 -16.15
CA THR A 376 -9.34 4.50 -17.49
C THR A 376 -8.64 3.18 -17.83
N GLY A 377 -8.61 2.24 -16.88
CA GLY A 377 -7.97 0.95 -17.04
C GLY A 377 -8.85 -0.12 -17.65
N THR A 378 -8.32 -1.34 -17.70
CA THR A 378 -9.06 -2.53 -18.11
C THR A 378 -10.10 -2.85 -17.04
N ASN A 379 -11.32 -3.20 -17.46
CA ASN A 379 -12.40 -3.64 -16.57
C ASN A 379 -12.52 -2.78 -15.29
N PRO A 380 -12.68 -1.46 -15.43
CA PRO A 380 -12.68 -0.58 -14.28
C PRO A 380 -13.94 -0.80 -13.44
N ASP A 381 -13.76 -0.75 -12.12
CA ASP A 381 -14.87 -0.77 -11.20
C ASP A 381 -15.69 0.52 -11.35
N SER A 382 -16.96 0.39 -11.70
CA SER A 382 -17.90 1.50 -11.82
C SER A 382 -18.42 1.99 -10.47
N CYS A 383 -18.20 1.22 -9.40
CA CYS A 383 -18.55 1.51 -8.02
C CYS A 383 -17.36 1.37 -7.01
N PRO A 384 -16.23 2.13 -7.14
CA PRO A 384 -14.92 1.96 -6.44
C PRO A 384 -14.86 1.96 -4.90
N SER A 385 -15.97 1.85 -4.21
CA SER A 385 -16.06 1.93 -2.75
C SER A 385 -17.23 1.13 -2.19
N VAL A 386 -17.93 0.38 -3.05
CA VAL A 386 -19.10 -0.41 -2.75
C VAL A 386 -18.98 -1.74 -3.48
N GLU A 387 -18.53 -2.75 -2.73
CA GLU A 387 -18.37 -4.13 -3.21
C GLU A 387 -19.54 -4.58 -4.09
N GLY A 388 -19.21 -5.00 -5.30
CA GLY A 388 -20.17 -5.41 -6.32
C GLY A 388 -19.59 -6.43 -7.31
N TYR A 389 -20.46 -7.13 -8.03
CA TYR A 389 -20.03 -8.23 -8.90
C TYR A 389 -20.70 -8.24 -10.27
N SER A 390 -21.42 -7.18 -10.65
CA SER A 390 -21.99 -7.03 -11.99
C SER A 390 -20.91 -7.07 -13.08
N GLU A 391 -21.26 -7.60 -14.25
CA GLU A 391 -20.33 -7.89 -15.35
C GLU A 391 -20.69 -7.19 -16.67
N PHE A 392 -21.96 -6.81 -16.88
CA PHE A 392 -22.46 -6.44 -18.21
C PHE A 392 -22.68 -4.94 -18.43
N ASP A 393 -23.19 -4.20 -17.45
CA ASP A 393 -23.46 -2.77 -17.55
C ASP A 393 -22.40 -1.93 -16.81
N ARG A 394 -22.54 -1.74 -15.50
CA ARG A 394 -21.59 -1.06 -14.63
C ARG A 394 -20.83 -2.14 -13.89
N MET A 395 -19.66 -2.50 -14.39
CA MET A 395 -18.84 -3.55 -13.81
C MET A 395 -18.44 -3.22 -12.36
N GLY A 396 -18.46 -4.17 -11.42
CA GLY A 396 -18.09 -3.95 -10.00
C GLY A 396 -19.16 -3.24 -9.15
N CYS A 397 -20.39 -3.11 -9.64
CA CYS A 397 -21.49 -2.58 -8.84
C CYS A 397 -22.33 -3.70 -8.19
N PRO A 398 -23.09 -3.40 -7.12
CA PRO A 398 -23.98 -4.37 -6.51
C PRO A 398 -24.94 -4.97 -7.53
N ASP A 399 -25.08 -6.30 -7.49
CA ASP A 399 -25.98 -7.12 -8.31
C ASP A 399 -26.58 -8.15 -7.35
N ALA A 400 -27.83 -7.94 -6.96
CA ALA A 400 -28.44 -8.67 -5.85
C ALA A 400 -28.95 -10.07 -6.22
N ASP A 401 -29.12 -10.39 -7.50
CA ASP A 401 -29.56 -11.71 -7.96
C ASP A 401 -28.57 -12.46 -8.86
N GLU A 402 -27.40 -11.86 -9.11
CA GLU A 402 -26.25 -12.45 -9.79
C GLU A 402 -26.53 -12.76 -11.28
N ASP A 403 -27.36 -11.95 -11.94
CA ASP A 403 -27.62 -12.08 -13.39
C ASP A 403 -26.60 -11.33 -14.28
N GLY A 404 -25.73 -10.54 -13.65
CA GLY A 404 -24.64 -9.79 -14.26
C GLY A 404 -24.97 -8.32 -14.55
N TYR A 405 -26.20 -7.85 -14.34
CA TYR A 405 -26.58 -6.44 -14.44
C TYR A 405 -26.66 -5.79 -13.06
N SER A 406 -26.20 -4.54 -12.96
CA SER A 406 -26.12 -3.86 -11.68
C SER A 406 -27.49 -3.37 -11.17
N ASP A 407 -27.71 -3.49 -9.86
CA ASP A 407 -28.84 -2.90 -9.15
C ASP A 407 -28.90 -1.38 -9.41
N PRO A 408 -30.10 -0.78 -9.63
CA PRO A 408 -30.27 0.66 -9.75
C PRO A 408 -29.67 1.40 -8.55
N SER A 409 -28.73 2.30 -8.78
CA SER A 409 -28.06 3.03 -7.69
C SER A 409 -27.58 4.41 -8.11
N GLY A 410 -27.72 5.38 -7.19
CA GLY A 410 -27.35 6.77 -7.44
C GLY A 410 -28.16 7.39 -8.57
N ASP A 411 -27.47 7.86 -9.61
CA ASP A 411 -28.06 8.46 -10.81
C ASP A 411 -28.15 7.47 -12.00
N TRP A 412 -27.81 6.19 -11.80
CA TRP A 412 -27.94 5.14 -12.83
C TRP A 412 -29.19 4.31 -12.53
N GLY A 413 -30.28 4.67 -13.21
CA GLY A 413 -31.58 4.00 -13.08
C GLY A 413 -31.78 2.89 -14.12
N THR A 414 -32.95 2.29 -14.10
CA THR A 414 -33.35 1.28 -15.10
C THR A 414 -33.38 1.87 -16.50
N GLU A 415 -33.68 3.16 -16.62
CA GLU A 415 -33.64 3.91 -17.87
C GLU A 415 -32.23 4.06 -18.46
N ASP A 416 -31.18 3.97 -17.64
CA ASP A 416 -29.78 4.06 -18.04
C ASP A 416 -29.18 2.67 -18.34
N GLY A 417 -29.92 1.60 -18.03
CA GLY A 417 -29.54 0.21 -18.28
C GLY A 417 -29.25 -0.61 -17.01
N ALA A 418 -29.55 -0.09 -15.82
CA ALA A 418 -29.55 -0.88 -14.58
C ALA A 418 -30.61 -1.99 -14.63
N ASP A 419 -30.43 -3.01 -13.80
CA ASP A 419 -31.36 -4.11 -13.66
C ASP A 419 -32.77 -3.62 -13.24
N ALA A 420 -33.76 -3.88 -14.10
CA ALA A 420 -35.16 -3.58 -13.84
C ALA A 420 -35.82 -4.49 -12.79
N PHE A 421 -35.27 -5.68 -12.55
CA PHE A 421 -35.75 -6.64 -11.56
C PHE A 421 -34.64 -7.19 -10.64
N PRO A 422 -34.07 -6.37 -9.71
CA PRO A 422 -32.92 -6.68 -8.81
C PRO A 422 -32.99 -7.90 -7.88
N THR A 423 -34.00 -8.76 -8.03
CA THR A 423 -34.18 -9.97 -7.21
C THR A 423 -34.69 -11.15 -8.04
N LYS A 424 -34.60 -11.06 -9.37
CA LYS A 424 -35.13 -11.97 -10.36
C LYS A 424 -34.07 -12.20 -11.45
N ASP A 425 -33.15 -13.12 -11.16
CA ASP A 425 -32.02 -13.57 -12.00
C ASP A 425 -32.29 -13.91 -13.49
N THR A 426 -33.55 -13.96 -13.89
CA THR A 426 -33.99 -14.24 -15.26
C THR A 426 -34.47 -13.00 -16.02
N GLN A 427 -34.51 -11.83 -15.38
CA GLN A 427 -35.02 -10.57 -15.94
C GLN A 427 -34.17 -9.38 -15.51
N TRP A 428 -33.58 -8.68 -16.47
CA TRP A 428 -32.81 -7.45 -16.21
C TRP A 428 -33.36 -6.20 -16.91
N ARG A 429 -34.36 -6.36 -17.79
CA ARG A 429 -34.79 -5.31 -18.72
C ARG A 429 -36.31 -5.22 -18.79
N ASP A 430 -36.82 -3.99 -18.74
CA ASP A 430 -38.23 -3.63 -18.92
C ASP A 430 -38.30 -2.40 -19.84
N SER A 431 -38.55 -2.62 -21.13
CA SER A 431 -38.41 -1.59 -22.16
C SER A 431 -39.51 -0.52 -22.15
N ASP A 432 -40.71 -0.87 -21.69
CA ASP A 432 -41.87 0.04 -21.67
C ASP A 432 -42.36 0.40 -20.26
N SER A 433 -41.69 -0.14 -19.23
CA SER A 433 -41.85 0.19 -17.83
C SER A 433 -43.22 -0.21 -17.25
N ASP A 434 -43.77 -1.35 -17.71
CA ASP A 434 -45.05 -1.86 -17.26
C ASP A 434 -44.97 -2.92 -16.14
N GLY A 435 -43.75 -3.36 -15.82
CA GLY A 435 -43.45 -4.34 -14.77
C GLY A 435 -43.42 -5.80 -15.24
N PHE A 436 -43.55 -6.07 -16.54
CA PHE A 436 -43.25 -7.35 -17.17
C PHE A 436 -41.86 -7.25 -17.84
N GLY A 437 -41.06 -8.31 -17.72
CA GLY A 437 -39.67 -8.24 -18.16
C GLY A 437 -39.49 -8.73 -19.61
N ASP A 438 -38.63 -8.07 -20.37
CA ASP A 438 -38.40 -8.34 -21.78
C ASP A 438 -37.88 -9.75 -22.08
N ASN A 439 -37.20 -10.41 -21.13
CA ASN A 439 -36.62 -11.73 -21.39
C ASN A 439 -37.73 -12.77 -21.58
N PRO A 440 -37.62 -13.63 -22.60
CA PRO A 440 -38.69 -14.58 -22.92
C PRO A 440 -38.81 -15.71 -21.89
N SER A 441 -39.99 -16.34 -21.84
CA SER A 441 -40.26 -17.55 -21.05
C SER A 441 -39.14 -18.60 -21.21
N PRO A 442 -38.64 -19.22 -20.12
CA PRO A 442 -39.25 -19.36 -18.79
C PRO A 442 -38.87 -18.27 -17.77
N ALA A 443 -38.38 -17.11 -18.20
CA ALA A 443 -38.07 -15.99 -17.31
C ALA A 443 -39.29 -15.55 -16.47
N TYR A 444 -39.02 -14.96 -15.31
CA TYR A 444 -40.07 -14.43 -14.43
C TYR A 444 -40.89 -13.38 -15.16
N LEU A 445 -42.22 -13.55 -15.22
CA LEU A 445 -43.16 -12.61 -15.85
C LEU A 445 -42.66 -12.06 -17.19
N SER A 446 -42.31 -12.95 -18.11
CA SER A 446 -41.87 -12.57 -19.46
C SER A 446 -42.96 -11.82 -20.21
N ASP A 447 -42.64 -10.62 -20.68
CA ASP A 447 -43.53 -9.79 -21.46
C ASP A 447 -43.69 -10.34 -22.89
N ASP A 448 -44.94 -10.60 -23.28
CA ASP A 448 -45.30 -11.00 -24.64
C ASP A 448 -45.38 -9.78 -25.59
N CYS A 449 -45.45 -8.57 -25.05
CA CYS A 449 -45.45 -7.28 -25.73
C CYS A 449 -44.34 -6.29 -25.28
N PRO A 450 -43.02 -6.59 -25.40
CA PRO A 450 -41.87 -5.83 -24.82
C PRO A 450 -41.65 -4.36 -25.24
N SER A 451 -42.61 -3.71 -25.86
CA SER A 451 -42.51 -2.31 -26.29
C SER A 451 -43.85 -1.58 -26.20
N VAL A 452 -44.87 -2.23 -25.64
CA VAL A 452 -46.23 -1.74 -25.51
C VAL A 452 -46.70 -2.03 -24.09
N SER A 453 -46.53 -1.02 -23.22
CA SER A 453 -46.95 -1.12 -21.83
C SER A 453 -48.39 -1.61 -21.70
N GLY A 454 -48.55 -2.64 -20.87
CA GLY A 454 -49.79 -3.36 -20.68
C GLY A 454 -49.99 -3.86 -19.25
N THR A 455 -51.12 -4.52 -19.02
CA THR A 455 -51.48 -5.09 -17.70
C THR A 455 -52.09 -6.49 -17.79
N SER A 456 -52.20 -7.07 -18.99
CA SER A 456 -52.78 -8.39 -19.17
C SER A 456 -51.93 -9.47 -18.48
N THR A 457 -52.62 -10.47 -17.92
CA THR A 457 -52.04 -11.55 -17.10
C THR A 457 -52.60 -12.94 -17.38
N GLN A 458 -53.67 -13.07 -18.17
CA GLN A 458 -54.35 -14.34 -18.39
C GLN A 458 -53.85 -15.11 -19.62
N ASP A 459 -53.56 -14.41 -20.71
CA ASP A 459 -53.20 -14.97 -22.01
C ASP A 459 -51.83 -14.50 -22.50
N LEU A 460 -51.71 -13.25 -22.94
CA LEU A 460 -50.46 -12.60 -23.33
C LEU A 460 -50.04 -11.70 -22.17
N LEU A 461 -48.92 -11.97 -21.51
CA LEU A 461 -48.47 -11.18 -20.36
C LEU A 461 -47.92 -9.82 -20.81
N GLY A 462 -48.18 -8.74 -20.08
CA GLY A 462 -47.62 -7.40 -20.38
C GLY A 462 -48.19 -6.72 -21.63
N CYS A 463 -49.21 -7.30 -22.24
CA CYS A 463 -49.91 -6.68 -23.36
C CYS A 463 -51.00 -5.71 -22.88
N ARG A 464 -51.39 -4.83 -23.79
CA ARG A 464 -52.45 -3.85 -23.56
C ARG A 464 -53.75 -4.56 -23.13
N ASP A 465 -54.35 -4.07 -22.06
CA ASP A 465 -55.59 -4.55 -21.46
C ASP A 465 -56.43 -3.31 -21.13
N SER A 466 -57.38 -3.00 -22.01
CA SER A 466 -58.06 -1.70 -22.03
C SER A 466 -59.14 -1.56 -20.94
N ASP A 467 -59.71 -2.67 -20.47
CA ASP A 467 -60.76 -2.66 -19.44
C ASP A 467 -60.30 -3.20 -18.06
N GLY A 468 -59.13 -3.84 -17.99
CA GLY A 468 -58.46 -4.26 -16.77
C GLY A 468 -58.95 -5.58 -16.19
N ASP A 469 -59.53 -6.47 -17.02
CA ASP A 469 -60.02 -7.78 -16.59
C ASP A 469 -58.93 -8.87 -16.53
N GLY A 470 -57.77 -8.58 -17.13
CA GLY A 470 -56.59 -9.40 -17.18
C GLY A 470 -56.35 -10.13 -18.50
N TRP A 471 -57.27 -10.11 -19.46
CA TRP A 471 -57.04 -10.58 -20.83
C TRP A 471 -56.46 -9.44 -21.67
N SER A 472 -55.64 -9.80 -22.67
CA SER A 472 -55.08 -8.81 -23.59
C SER A 472 -56.13 -8.35 -24.61
N ASP A 473 -56.07 -7.10 -25.08
CA ASP A 473 -56.93 -6.57 -26.16
C ASP A 473 -56.91 -7.48 -27.42
N GLU A 474 -55.84 -8.25 -27.65
CA GLU A 474 -55.74 -9.19 -28.77
C GLU A 474 -56.48 -10.52 -28.51
N GLY A 475 -56.55 -10.95 -27.26
CA GLY A 475 -57.25 -12.17 -26.82
C GLY A 475 -58.66 -11.96 -26.31
N ASP A 476 -59.05 -10.71 -26.06
CA ASP A 476 -60.36 -10.31 -25.55
C ASP A 476 -61.31 -9.92 -26.69
N VAL A 477 -62.42 -10.65 -26.81
CA VAL A 477 -63.46 -10.35 -27.82
C VAL A 477 -64.27 -9.07 -27.48
N PHE A 478 -64.28 -8.68 -26.21
CA PHE A 478 -65.04 -7.56 -25.66
C PHE A 478 -64.13 -6.56 -24.94
N GLU A 479 -63.12 -6.03 -25.62
CA GLU A 479 -62.05 -5.08 -25.17
C GLU A 479 -62.44 -3.92 -24.19
N ASP A 480 -63.72 -3.58 -24.07
CA ASP A 480 -64.23 -2.47 -23.24
C ASP A 480 -65.15 -2.95 -22.08
N ASP A 481 -65.38 -4.26 -21.92
CA ASP A 481 -66.28 -4.86 -20.94
C ASP A 481 -65.55 -5.84 -20.00
N PRO A 482 -65.15 -5.40 -18.79
CA PRO A 482 -64.28 -6.17 -17.93
C PRO A 482 -64.97 -7.38 -17.25
N SER A 483 -66.17 -7.72 -17.70
CA SER A 483 -66.92 -8.90 -17.28
C SER A 483 -67.02 -9.97 -18.37
N GLN A 484 -66.58 -9.71 -19.59
CA GLN A 484 -66.65 -10.61 -20.74
C GLN A 484 -65.33 -10.60 -21.51
N TRP A 485 -64.80 -11.79 -21.85
CA TRP A 485 -63.54 -11.91 -22.61
C TRP A 485 -63.57 -12.97 -23.71
N SER A 486 -64.66 -13.72 -23.83
CA SER A 486 -64.78 -14.86 -24.74
C SER A 486 -66.17 -14.91 -25.37
N ASP A 487 -66.23 -15.25 -26.65
CA ASP A 487 -67.44 -15.47 -27.45
C ASP A 487 -67.18 -16.71 -28.33
N SER A 488 -67.61 -17.87 -27.85
CA SER A 488 -67.22 -19.15 -28.42
C SER A 488 -67.91 -19.47 -29.75
N ASP A 489 -69.08 -18.90 -30.02
CA ASP A 489 -69.84 -19.09 -31.26
C ASP A 489 -69.95 -17.84 -32.15
N ALA A 490 -69.37 -16.72 -31.71
CA ALA A 490 -69.26 -15.46 -32.43
C ALA A 490 -70.61 -14.79 -32.72
N ASP A 491 -71.54 -14.87 -31.78
CA ASP A 491 -72.87 -14.25 -31.89
C ASP A 491 -72.97 -12.84 -31.30
N GLY A 492 -71.93 -12.40 -30.58
CA GLY A 492 -71.82 -11.10 -29.96
C GLY A 492 -72.32 -11.01 -28.52
N TYR A 493 -72.72 -12.13 -27.91
CA TYR A 493 -72.97 -12.27 -26.47
C TYR A 493 -71.81 -13.01 -25.81
N GLY A 494 -71.43 -12.58 -24.61
CA GLY A 494 -70.21 -13.09 -23.98
C GLY A 494 -70.44 -14.36 -23.16
N ASP A 495 -69.53 -15.32 -23.24
CA ASP A 495 -69.63 -16.65 -22.62
C ASP A 495 -69.73 -16.62 -21.09
N ASN A 496 -69.26 -15.53 -20.44
CA ASN A 496 -69.26 -15.47 -18.98
C ASN A 496 -70.68 -15.31 -18.43
N PRO A 497 -71.07 -16.10 -17.42
CA PRO A 497 -72.41 -16.04 -16.88
C PRO A 497 -72.65 -14.79 -16.03
N SER A 498 -73.93 -14.48 -15.79
CA SER A 498 -74.37 -13.43 -14.85
C SER A 498 -73.62 -13.51 -13.51
N PRO A 499 -73.07 -12.39 -12.98
CA PRO A 499 -73.49 -11.00 -13.20
C PRO A 499 -72.78 -10.24 -14.34
N ALA A 500 -72.06 -10.92 -15.25
CA ALA A 500 -71.46 -10.27 -16.41
C ALA A 500 -72.49 -9.55 -17.30
N SER A 501 -72.05 -8.55 -18.07
CA SER A 501 -72.91 -7.88 -19.05
C SER A 501 -73.27 -8.85 -20.16
N MET A 502 -74.50 -8.76 -20.66
CA MET A 502 -74.96 -9.48 -21.86
C MET A 502 -74.45 -10.94 -21.95
N PRO A 503 -74.67 -11.76 -20.90
CA PRO A 503 -74.15 -13.12 -20.88
C PRO A 503 -74.90 -13.98 -21.89
N ASP A 504 -74.18 -14.77 -22.67
CA ASP A 504 -74.75 -15.77 -23.53
C ASP A 504 -75.25 -16.96 -22.69
N TYR A 505 -76.53 -17.30 -22.87
CA TYR A 505 -77.17 -18.45 -22.24
C TYR A 505 -77.01 -19.74 -23.06
N CYS A 506 -76.53 -19.63 -24.31
CA CYS A 506 -76.20 -20.71 -25.23
C CYS A 506 -74.75 -20.62 -25.78
N PRO A 507 -73.68 -20.63 -24.95
CA PRO A 507 -72.27 -20.29 -25.33
C PRO A 507 -71.59 -21.10 -26.43
N ASN A 508 -72.26 -22.02 -27.11
CA ASN A 508 -71.67 -22.82 -28.19
C ASN A 508 -72.62 -22.96 -29.39
N GLU A 509 -73.74 -22.24 -29.39
CA GLU A 509 -74.79 -22.29 -30.38
C GLU A 509 -75.23 -20.88 -30.75
N TRP A 510 -74.65 -20.37 -31.84
CA TRP A 510 -74.92 -19.03 -32.34
C TRP A 510 -76.41 -18.66 -32.28
N GLY A 511 -76.71 -17.54 -31.62
CA GLY A 511 -78.06 -17.03 -31.46
C GLY A 511 -78.21 -15.55 -31.76
N ASN A 512 -79.45 -15.09 -31.60
CA ASN A 512 -79.84 -13.70 -31.86
C ASN A 512 -80.98 -13.23 -30.97
N SER A 513 -81.34 -14.00 -29.94
CA SER A 513 -82.33 -13.62 -28.94
C SER A 513 -81.87 -12.38 -28.15
N THR A 514 -82.78 -11.44 -27.90
CA THR A 514 -82.47 -10.13 -27.29
C THR A 514 -83.26 -9.83 -26.02
N ILE A 515 -84.23 -10.68 -25.66
CA ILE A 515 -85.15 -10.49 -24.53
C ILE A 515 -85.00 -11.64 -23.52
N SER A 516 -85.17 -12.88 -23.97
CA SER A 516 -85.03 -14.07 -23.13
C SER A 516 -83.82 -14.89 -23.55
N LEU A 517 -83.13 -15.47 -22.56
CA LEU A 517 -81.91 -16.27 -22.75
C LEU A 517 -81.03 -15.70 -23.87
N LEU A 518 -80.46 -14.52 -23.65
CA LEU A 518 -79.63 -13.79 -24.62
C LEU A 518 -78.59 -14.70 -25.28
N GLY A 519 -78.37 -14.54 -26.59
CA GLY A 519 -77.40 -15.35 -27.37
C GLY A 519 -77.88 -16.76 -27.74
N CYS A 520 -79.14 -17.10 -27.45
CA CYS A 520 -79.75 -18.34 -27.94
C CYS A 520 -80.42 -18.15 -29.31
N PRO A 521 -80.59 -19.24 -30.10
CA PRO A 521 -81.33 -19.18 -31.37
C PRO A 521 -82.73 -18.57 -31.21
N ASP A 522 -83.06 -17.62 -32.08
CA ASP A 522 -84.37 -16.98 -32.24
C ASP A 522 -84.75 -17.03 -33.72
N SER A 523 -85.51 -18.06 -34.07
CA SER A 523 -85.77 -18.47 -35.46
C SER A 523 -86.65 -17.47 -36.24
N ASP A 524 -87.47 -16.66 -35.55
CA ASP A 524 -88.38 -15.70 -36.17
C ASP A 524 -88.00 -14.21 -35.96
N GLY A 525 -87.09 -13.94 -35.03
CA GLY A 525 -86.48 -12.65 -34.78
C GLY A 525 -87.32 -11.69 -33.94
N ASP A 526 -88.21 -12.17 -33.07
CA ASP A 526 -89.02 -11.32 -32.19
C ASP A 526 -88.33 -10.93 -30.87
N GLY A 527 -87.19 -11.56 -30.57
CA GLY A 527 -86.34 -11.34 -29.42
C GLY A 527 -86.42 -12.42 -28.35
N TRP A 528 -87.38 -13.33 -28.38
CA TRP A 528 -87.44 -14.49 -27.48
C TRP A 528 -86.66 -15.67 -28.07
N SER A 529 -85.95 -16.40 -27.21
CA SER A 529 -85.24 -17.61 -27.64
C SER A 529 -86.19 -18.75 -27.97
N ASP A 530 -85.87 -19.57 -28.98
CA ASP A 530 -86.62 -20.78 -29.40
C ASP A 530 -86.88 -21.76 -28.22
N ILE A 531 -86.06 -21.69 -27.17
CA ILE A 531 -86.16 -22.52 -25.97
C ILE A 531 -87.34 -22.11 -25.09
N GLU A 532 -87.62 -20.81 -24.98
CA GLU A 532 -88.70 -20.24 -24.16
C GLU A 532 -89.91 -19.77 -24.98
N ASP A 533 -89.75 -19.61 -26.29
CA ASP A 533 -90.80 -19.21 -27.21
C ASP A 533 -91.79 -20.37 -27.46
N SER A 534 -93.08 -20.15 -27.21
CA SER A 534 -94.12 -21.15 -27.49
C SER A 534 -94.47 -21.26 -28.98
N HIS A 535 -94.10 -20.26 -29.78
CA HIS A 535 -94.39 -20.09 -31.21
C HIS A 535 -93.14 -19.65 -32.02
N PRO A 536 -92.01 -20.39 -31.98
CA PRO A 536 -90.68 -19.97 -32.48
C PRO A 536 -90.55 -19.70 -33.99
N ASP A 537 -91.63 -19.88 -34.75
CA ASP A 537 -91.69 -19.62 -36.19
C ASP A 537 -92.57 -18.39 -36.53
N ASN A 538 -93.06 -17.65 -35.52
CA ASN A 538 -94.01 -16.55 -35.68
C ASN A 538 -93.71 -15.33 -34.79
N ASN A 539 -93.05 -14.34 -35.39
CA ASN A 539 -92.53 -13.16 -34.71
C ASN A 539 -93.52 -12.18 -34.05
N GLN A 540 -94.79 -12.57 -33.96
CA GLN A 540 -95.83 -11.80 -33.29
C GLN A 540 -96.26 -12.45 -31.96
N LEU A 541 -95.81 -13.67 -31.68
CA LEU A 541 -96.30 -14.55 -30.62
C LEU A 541 -95.11 -15.22 -29.93
N TRP A 542 -95.04 -15.19 -28.60
CA TRP A 542 -93.91 -15.73 -27.85
C TRP A 542 -94.28 -16.45 -26.54
N SER A 543 -95.54 -16.35 -26.09
CA SER A 543 -95.99 -17.00 -24.85
C SER A 543 -97.38 -17.64 -24.97
N ASP A 544 -97.55 -18.76 -24.27
CA ASP A 544 -98.80 -19.50 -24.08
C ASP A 544 -98.89 -19.83 -22.58
N GLY A 545 -99.58 -18.97 -21.82
CA GLY A 545 -99.56 -19.00 -20.36
C GLY A 545 -100.27 -20.20 -19.74
N ASP A 546 -101.33 -20.69 -20.40
CA ASP A 546 -102.16 -21.79 -19.89
C ASP A 546 -101.92 -23.14 -20.62
N GLY A 547 -101.11 -23.13 -21.68
CA GLY A 547 -100.62 -24.30 -22.40
C GLY A 547 -101.63 -24.89 -23.38
N ASP A 548 -102.58 -24.08 -23.86
CA ASP A 548 -103.69 -24.51 -24.71
C ASP A 548 -103.45 -24.39 -26.21
N THR A 549 -102.23 -23.99 -26.59
CA THR A 549 -101.72 -23.77 -27.96
C THR A 549 -102.14 -22.46 -28.61
N TYR A 550 -102.95 -21.63 -27.96
CA TYR A 550 -103.19 -20.26 -28.38
C TYR A 550 -102.26 -19.30 -27.64
N ALA A 551 -101.81 -18.26 -28.34
CA ALA A 551 -100.81 -17.35 -27.81
C ALA A 551 -101.44 -16.20 -27.03
N ASP A 552 -100.79 -15.77 -25.96
CA ASP A 552 -101.29 -14.68 -25.10
C ASP A 552 -101.32 -13.32 -25.83
N GLN A 553 -100.49 -13.16 -26.86
CA GLN A 553 -100.38 -11.91 -27.62
C GLN A 553 -101.60 -11.70 -28.51
N ALA A 554 -102.27 -10.56 -28.35
CA ALA A 554 -103.45 -10.19 -29.13
C ALA A 554 -103.11 -9.65 -30.54
N GLY A 555 -103.95 -9.99 -31.53
CA GLY A 555 -103.92 -9.39 -32.87
C GLY A 555 -103.58 -10.32 -34.03
N THR A 556 -103.51 -11.64 -33.79
CA THR A 556 -103.29 -12.67 -34.80
C THR A 556 -104.46 -13.67 -34.84
N GLU A 557 -104.46 -14.61 -35.79
CA GLU A 557 -105.45 -15.70 -35.86
C GLU A 557 -105.23 -16.77 -34.78
N LEU A 558 -104.12 -16.71 -34.05
CA LEU A 558 -103.75 -17.64 -32.98
C LEU A 558 -103.79 -16.96 -31.59
N SER A 559 -104.25 -15.71 -31.51
CA SER A 559 -104.40 -14.99 -30.25
C SER A 559 -105.49 -15.61 -29.38
N ASP A 560 -105.16 -15.90 -28.13
CA ASP A 560 -106.10 -16.37 -27.14
C ASP A 560 -106.98 -15.22 -26.61
N ASP A 561 -108.30 -15.41 -26.66
CA ASP A 561 -109.30 -14.52 -26.06
C ASP A 561 -109.48 -14.77 -24.54
N CYS A 562 -108.85 -15.83 -24.01
CA CYS A 562 -108.83 -16.28 -22.62
C CYS A 562 -107.43 -16.71 -22.09
N PRO A 563 -106.34 -15.89 -22.16
CA PRO A 563 -104.92 -16.28 -21.94
C PRO A 563 -104.50 -16.95 -20.61
N GLU A 564 -105.43 -17.11 -19.67
CA GLU A 564 -105.18 -17.66 -18.33
C GLU A 564 -106.05 -18.89 -18.04
N ILE A 565 -106.83 -19.35 -19.03
CA ILE A 565 -107.84 -20.40 -18.89
C ILE A 565 -107.77 -21.33 -20.09
N PHE A 566 -107.07 -22.46 -19.88
CA PHE A 566 -106.92 -23.49 -20.89
C PHE A 566 -108.24 -23.81 -21.59
N GLY A 567 -108.25 -23.61 -22.91
CA GLY A 567 -109.39 -23.75 -23.76
C GLY A 567 -109.13 -24.55 -25.03
N THR A 568 -110.18 -24.83 -25.78
CA THR A 568 -110.06 -25.47 -27.10
C THR A 568 -111.02 -24.88 -28.14
N SER A 569 -111.76 -23.82 -27.79
CA SER A 569 -112.67 -23.16 -28.73
C SER A 569 -111.88 -22.54 -29.90
N SER A 570 -112.45 -22.64 -31.09
CA SER A 570 -111.80 -22.29 -32.36
C SER A 570 -112.71 -21.53 -33.35
N GLN A 571 -113.99 -21.34 -33.02
CA GLN A 571 -114.97 -20.72 -33.92
C GLN A 571 -115.36 -19.29 -33.51
N ASP A 572 -115.33 -18.98 -32.21
CA ASP A 572 -115.70 -17.67 -31.68
C ASP A 572 -114.60 -17.08 -30.80
N ARG A 573 -114.69 -17.21 -29.47
CA ARG A 573 -113.64 -16.76 -28.56
C ARG A 573 -112.55 -17.81 -28.59
N ILE A 574 -111.45 -17.54 -29.27
CA ILE A 574 -110.37 -18.51 -29.50
C ILE A 574 -109.66 -18.78 -28.17
N GLY A 575 -109.27 -20.04 -27.89
CA GLY A 575 -108.53 -20.42 -26.65
C GLY A 575 -109.33 -20.36 -25.34
N CYS A 576 -110.65 -20.28 -25.42
CA CYS A 576 -111.52 -20.37 -24.25
C CYS A 576 -112.03 -21.80 -24.00
N LEU A 577 -112.49 -22.06 -22.77
CA LEU A 577 -113.10 -23.34 -22.39
C LEU A 577 -114.24 -23.74 -23.35
N ASP A 578 -114.12 -24.92 -23.96
CA ASP A 578 -115.13 -25.58 -24.78
C ASP A 578 -115.35 -26.98 -24.20
N SER A 579 -116.39 -27.10 -23.37
CA SER A 579 -116.65 -28.29 -22.55
C SER A 579 -117.09 -29.51 -23.38
N ASP A 580 -117.57 -29.34 -24.62
CA ASP A 580 -118.08 -30.43 -25.45
C ASP A 580 -117.32 -30.67 -26.77
N GLY A 581 -116.40 -29.78 -27.12
CA GLY A 581 -115.47 -29.92 -28.23
C GLY A 581 -116.09 -29.64 -29.60
N ASP A 582 -117.15 -28.82 -29.69
CA ASP A 582 -117.80 -28.46 -30.94
C ASP A 582 -117.17 -27.24 -31.65
N GLY A 583 -116.21 -26.61 -30.99
CA GLY A 583 -115.43 -25.48 -31.46
C GLY A 583 -115.95 -24.12 -30.98
N TRP A 584 -117.12 -24.02 -30.35
CA TRP A 584 -117.63 -22.78 -29.75
C TRP A 584 -117.31 -22.74 -28.25
N SER A 585 -116.93 -21.57 -27.74
CA SER A 585 -116.65 -21.38 -26.32
C SER A 585 -117.92 -21.59 -25.47
N ASP A 586 -117.76 -22.07 -24.23
CA ASP A 586 -118.87 -22.25 -23.28
C ASP A 586 -119.70 -20.97 -23.08
N GLU A 587 -119.08 -19.80 -23.25
CA GLU A 587 -119.76 -18.50 -23.14
C GLU A 587 -120.49 -18.09 -24.43
N GLY A 588 -119.99 -18.51 -25.60
CA GLY A 588 -120.63 -18.28 -26.90
C GLY A 588 -121.63 -19.35 -27.32
N ASP A 589 -121.58 -20.53 -26.70
CA ASP A 589 -122.46 -21.66 -26.97
C ASP A 589 -123.75 -21.61 -26.13
N TYR A 590 -124.90 -21.73 -26.79
CA TYR A 590 -126.19 -21.88 -26.12
C TYR A 590 -126.38 -23.27 -25.47
N TYR A 591 -125.65 -24.28 -25.91
CA TYR A 591 -125.68 -25.66 -25.43
C TYR A 591 -124.29 -26.23 -25.08
N PRO A 592 -123.54 -25.67 -24.08
CA PRO A 592 -122.11 -25.97 -23.77
C PRO A 592 -121.75 -27.40 -23.31
N SER A 593 -122.58 -28.39 -23.60
CA SER A 593 -122.45 -29.80 -23.20
C SER A 593 -123.05 -30.76 -24.24
N ASP A 594 -123.45 -30.25 -25.42
CA ASP A 594 -124.06 -30.96 -26.53
C ASP A 594 -123.41 -30.56 -27.86
N SER A 595 -122.32 -31.24 -28.21
CA SER A 595 -121.49 -30.95 -29.40
C SER A 595 -122.18 -31.16 -30.76
N SER A 596 -123.48 -31.47 -30.76
CA SER A 596 -124.30 -31.51 -31.98
C SER A 596 -124.87 -30.14 -32.36
N ARG A 597 -124.76 -29.12 -31.50
CA ARG A 597 -125.42 -27.82 -31.70
C ARG A 597 -124.76 -26.69 -30.88
N HIS A 598 -124.46 -25.57 -31.54
CA HIS A 598 -124.06 -24.35 -30.83
C HIS A 598 -125.14 -23.25 -30.79
N SER A 599 -126.15 -23.31 -31.67
CA SER A 599 -127.14 -22.23 -31.87
C SER A 599 -128.60 -22.68 -31.77
N LYS A 600 -129.46 -21.78 -31.28
CA LYS A 600 -130.88 -22.07 -31.05
C LYS A 600 -131.66 -22.19 -32.37
N SER A 601 -132.15 -23.39 -32.67
CA SER A 601 -133.01 -23.62 -33.83
C SER A 601 -134.33 -22.84 -33.73
N LEU A 602 -134.61 -21.98 -34.72
CA LEU A 602 -135.89 -21.25 -34.85
C LEU A 602 -137.02 -22.08 -35.48
N LEU A 603 -136.72 -23.31 -35.93
CA LEU A 603 -137.70 -24.21 -36.57
C LEU A 603 -138.98 -24.50 -35.74
N PRO A 604 -138.94 -24.72 -34.41
CA PRO A 604 -140.18 -24.96 -33.66
C PRO A 604 -141.08 -23.71 -33.60
N MET A 605 -140.49 -22.50 -33.67
CA MET A 605 -141.25 -21.25 -33.75
C MET A 605 -141.93 -21.10 -35.13
N ILE A 606 -141.24 -21.49 -36.21
CA ILE A 606 -141.79 -21.47 -37.57
C ILE A 606 -142.91 -22.53 -37.75
N LEU A 607 -142.74 -23.73 -37.18
CA LEU A 607 -143.74 -24.82 -37.26
C LEU A 607 -145.04 -24.52 -36.50
N THR A 608 -144.97 -23.82 -35.36
CA THR A 608 -146.17 -23.42 -34.60
C THR A 608 -147.00 -22.35 -35.33
N ILE A 609 -146.35 -21.43 -36.04
CA ILE A 609 -147.04 -20.45 -36.90
C ILE A 609 -147.70 -21.15 -38.11
N ALA A 610 -147.01 -22.10 -38.75
CA ALA A 610 -147.57 -22.84 -39.89
C ALA A 610 -148.80 -23.69 -39.52
N LEU A 611 -148.79 -24.34 -38.34
CA LEU A 611 -149.90 -25.19 -37.87
C LEU A 611 -151.14 -24.37 -37.48
N SER A 612 -150.96 -23.19 -36.91
CA SER A 612 -152.06 -22.30 -36.54
C SER A 612 -152.78 -21.71 -37.77
N VAL A 613 -152.07 -21.42 -38.86
CA VAL A 613 -152.67 -21.01 -40.14
C VAL A 613 -153.48 -22.15 -40.79
N LEU A 614 -153.04 -23.40 -40.64
CA LEU A 614 -153.72 -24.58 -41.20
C LEU A 614 -155.06 -24.88 -40.48
N ILE A 615 -155.13 -24.69 -39.16
CA ILE A 615 -156.36 -24.97 -38.40
C ILE A 615 -157.46 -23.94 -38.70
N VAL A 616 -157.10 -22.66 -38.86
CA VAL A 616 -158.08 -21.59 -39.21
C VAL A 616 -158.67 -21.81 -40.61
N SER A 617 -157.87 -22.30 -41.56
CA SER A 617 -158.33 -22.54 -42.93
C SER A 617 -159.27 -23.76 -43.06
N VAL A 618 -159.10 -24.81 -42.25
CA VAL A 618 -160.00 -25.99 -42.26
C VAL A 618 -161.37 -25.68 -41.65
N VAL A 619 -161.44 -24.85 -40.59
CA VAL A 619 -162.73 -24.44 -39.98
C VAL A 619 -163.52 -23.50 -40.92
N ALA A 620 -162.84 -22.59 -41.63
CA ALA A 620 -163.48 -21.71 -42.59
C ALA A 620 -164.08 -22.48 -43.80
N PHE A 621 -163.42 -23.54 -44.27
CA PHE A 621 -163.88 -24.32 -45.42
C PHE A 621 -165.10 -25.21 -45.11
N ALA A 622 -165.24 -25.68 -43.87
CA ALA A 622 -166.38 -26.50 -43.44
C ALA A 622 -167.69 -25.69 -43.27
N ALA A 623 -167.60 -24.39 -42.95
CA ALA A 623 -168.77 -23.53 -42.75
C ALA A 623 -169.46 -23.10 -44.07
N ILE A 624 -168.73 -23.06 -45.19
CA ILE A 624 -169.24 -22.52 -46.47
C ILE A 624 -170.04 -23.56 -47.28
N ARG A 625 -169.87 -24.88 -47.04
CA ARG A 625 -170.62 -25.93 -47.78
C ARG A 625 -172.04 -26.21 -47.29
N ARG A 626 -172.50 -25.59 -46.19
CA ARG A 626 -173.90 -25.65 -45.73
C ARG A 626 -174.62 -24.32 -46.01
N LYS A 627 -174.86 -24.01 -47.28
CA LYS A 627 -175.92 -23.10 -47.74
C LYS A 627 -176.22 -23.32 -49.21
#